data_AF-A0AAD1TJQ1-F1
#
_entry.id   AF-A0AAD1TJQ1-F1
#
_cell.length_a   1.000
_cell.length_b   1.000
_cell.length_c   1.000
_cell.angle_alpha   90.00
_cell.angle_beta   90.00
_cell.angle_gamma   90.00
#
_symmetry.space_group_name_H-M   'P 1'
#
loop_
_entity.id
_entity.type
_entity.pdbx_description
1 polymer ?
#
loop_
_entity_poly.entity_id
_entity_poly.type
_entity_poly.pdbx_seq_one_letter_code
_entity_poly.pdbx_strand_id
1 'polypeptide(L)'
;VMRNNSNESVKQQQLKQMQERFLERGYGLRVLERALEKAYVKATKPQNPIKRPALVFPITFHNQAHKVSNIVKKNWNMLAMEHTLPSEFREPPMICFRRNKNLKDILMKTDPVDSYARQQNLQ
;
A
#
# COMPACT_ATOMS: atom_id res chain seq x y z
N VAL A 1 -14.69 15.04 -4.06
CA VAL A 1 -13.48 15.16 -4.90
C VAL A 1 -13.82 14.68 -6.31
N MET A 2 -14.00 15.59 -7.28
CA MET A 2 -14.14 15.22 -8.70
C MET A 2 -12.81 14.63 -9.17
N ARG A 3 -12.80 13.37 -9.60
CA ARG A 3 -11.59 12.75 -10.14
C ARG A 3 -11.39 13.22 -11.59
N ASN A 4 -10.14 13.36 -12.03
CA ASN A 4 -9.77 13.86 -13.36
C ASN A 4 -10.41 13.04 -14.52
N ASN A 5 -10.80 11.80 -14.23
CA ASN A 5 -11.43 10.83 -15.12
C ASN A 5 -12.98 10.80 -15.06
N SER A 6 -13.62 11.81 -14.46
CA SER A 6 -15.09 11.87 -14.35
C SER A 6 -15.77 12.45 -15.61
N ASN A 7 -15.05 13.20 -16.44
CA ASN A 7 -15.55 13.75 -17.70
C ASN A 7 -14.98 12.97 -18.89
N GLU A 8 -15.85 12.33 -19.68
CA GLU A 8 -15.45 11.47 -20.79
C GLU A 8 -14.68 12.24 -21.87
N SER A 9 -15.04 13.49 -22.16
CA SER A 9 -14.34 14.32 -23.15
C SER A 9 -12.88 14.59 -22.73
N VAL A 10 -12.68 15.00 -21.48
CA VAL A 10 -11.34 15.28 -20.91
C VAL A 10 -10.49 14.00 -20.86
N LYS A 11 -11.11 12.87 -20.50
CA LYS A 11 -10.46 11.57 -20.46
C LYS A 11 -9.96 11.13 -21.85
N GLN A 12 -10.78 11.28 -22.89
CA GLN A 12 -10.40 10.94 -24.26
C GLN A 12 -9.25 11.84 -24.75
N GLN A 13 -9.30 13.14 -24.44
CA GLN A 13 -8.21 14.06 -24.76
C GLN A 13 -6.89 13.67 -24.09
N GLN A 14 -6.93 13.29 -22.80
CA GLN A 14 -5.75 12.85 -22.06
C GLN A 14 -5.19 11.53 -22.58
N LEU A 15 -6.04 10.57 -22.98
CA LEU A 15 -5.60 9.32 -23.61
C LEU A 15 -4.86 9.58 -24.92
N LYS A 16 -5.37 10.51 -25.73
CA LYS A 16 -4.72 10.89 -26.99
C LYS A 16 -3.35 11.55 -26.76
N GLN A 17 -3.28 12.52 -25.84
CA GLN A 17 -2.01 13.15 -25.46
C GLN A 17 -1.00 12.14 -24.91
N MET A 18 -1.48 11.15 -24.15
CA MET A 18 -0.64 10.08 -23.62
C MET A 18 -0.07 9.22 -24.77
N GLN A 19 -0.89 8.85 -25.76
CA GLN A 19 -0.45 8.09 -26.92
C GLN A 19 0.57 8.85 -27.78
N GLU A 20 0.33 10.14 -28.04
CA GLU A 20 1.25 11.03 -28.78
C GLU A 20 2.63 11.10 -28.10
N ARG A 21 2.67 11.32 -26.78
CA ARG A 21 3.93 11.35 -26.01
C ARG A 21 4.70 10.04 -26.04
N PHE A 22 4.03 8.91 -26.22
CA PHE A 22 4.74 7.65 -26.39
C PHE A 22 5.25 7.47 -27.82
N LEU A 23 4.52 7.95 -28.82
CA LEU A 23 5.02 7.97 -30.19
C LEU A 23 6.28 8.83 -30.30
N GLU A 24 6.27 10.03 -29.70
CA GLU A 24 7.41 10.96 -29.64
C GLU A 24 8.65 10.35 -28.96
N ARG A 25 8.44 9.46 -27.98
CA ARG A 25 9.52 8.72 -27.30
C ARG A 25 10.06 7.54 -28.11
N GLY A 26 9.51 7.27 -29.29
CA GLY A 26 9.96 6.19 -30.18
C GLY A 26 9.32 4.83 -29.89
N TYR A 27 8.22 4.77 -29.13
CA TYR A 27 7.50 3.51 -28.97
C TYR A 27 6.78 3.15 -30.27
N GLY A 28 7.01 1.94 -30.78
CA GLY A 28 6.36 1.46 -31.99
C GLY A 28 4.83 1.33 -31.85
N LEU A 29 4.09 1.68 -32.90
CA LEU A 29 2.62 1.67 -32.93
C LEU A 29 2.01 0.35 -32.43
N ARG A 30 2.55 -0.79 -32.87
CA ARG A 30 2.07 -2.13 -32.45
C ARG A 30 2.19 -2.36 -30.93
N VAL A 31 3.23 -1.81 -30.30
CA VAL A 31 3.42 -1.93 -28.85
C VAL A 31 2.38 -1.06 -28.12
N LEU A 32 2.10 0.12 -28.67
CA LEU A 32 1.11 1.04 -28.11
C LEU A 32 -0.30 0.48 -28.21
N GLU A 33 -0.71 -0.01 -29.36
CA GLU A 33 -2.03 -0.64 -29.56
C GLU A 33 -2.26 -1.80 -28.58
N ARG A 34 -1.27 -2.68 -28.46
CA ARG A 34 -1.30 -3.81 -27.51
C ARG A 34 -1.37 -3.34 -26.06
N ALA A 35 -0.66 -2.26 -25.70
CA ALA A 35 -0.70 -1.70 -24.35
C ALA A 35 -2.06 -1.06 -24.05
N LEU A 36 -2.65 -0.39 -25.05
CA LEU A 36 -3.95 0.26 -24.98
C LEU A 36 -5.06 -0.77 -24.78
N GLU A 37 -5.05 -1.86 -25.55
CA GLU A 37 -5.96 -2.99 -25.39
C GLU A 37 -5.86 -3.61 -23.97
N LYS A 38 -4.63 -3.83 -23.49
CA LYS A 38 -4.39 -4.34 -22.13
C LYS A 38 -4.92 -3.39 -21.05
N ALA A 39 -4.80 -2.08 -21.26
CA ALA A 39 -5.29 -1.08 -20.33
C ALA A 39 -6.82 -1.10 -20.25
N TYR A 40 -7.50 -1.18 -21.41
CA TYR A 40 -8.96 -1.33 -21.47
C TYR A 40 -9.43 -2.58 -20.72
N VAL A 41 -8.81 -3.73 -20.98
CA VAL A 41 -9.18 -5.00 -20.32
C VAL A 41 -8.96 -4.93 -18.79
N LYS A 42 -7.92 -4.25 -18.32
CA LYS A 42 -7.70 -4.06 -16.87
C LYS A 42 -8.70 -3.10 -16.25
N ALA A 43 -9.14 -2.07 -16.98
CA ALA A 43 -10.12 -1.10 -16.49
C ALA A 43 -11.52 -1.69 -16.37
N THR A 44 -11.90 -2.63 -17.24
CA THR A 44 -13.22 -3.28 -17.24
C THR A 44 -13.30 -4.48 -16.29
N LYS A 45 -12.16 -5.04 -15.87
CA LYS A 45 -12.15 -6.11 -14.88
C LYS A 45 -12.62 -5.55 -13.53
N PRO A 46 -13.64 -6.16 -12.89
CA PRO A 46 -14.01 -5.80 -11.54
C PRO A 46 -12.78 -5.99 -10.66
N GLN A 47 -12.34 -4.92 -9.99
CA GLN A 47 -11.34 -5.07 -8.94
C GLN A 47 -11.96 -5.97 -7.87
N ASN A 48 -11.20 -6.98 -7.43
CA ASN A 48 -11.59 -7.75 -6.27
C ASN A 48 -11.94 -6.77 -5.15
N PRO A 49 -13.04 -7.00 -4.40
CA PRO A 49 -13.42 -6.13 -3.30
C PRO A 49 -12.18 -5.91 -2.44
N ILE A 50 -11.92 -4.64 -2.09
CA ILE A 50 -10.87 -4.27 -1.16
C ILE A 50 -11.13 -5.11 0.09
N LYS A 51 -10.31 -6.15 0.28
CA LYS A 51 -10.36 -6.95 1.49
C LYS A 51 -10.21 -5.97 2.64
N ARG A 52 -11.02 -6.14 3.69
CA ARG A 52 -10.95 -5.30 4.91
C ARG A 52 -9.47 -5.08 5.25
N PRO A 53 -9.06 -3.85 5.60
CA PRO A 53 -7.65 -3.60 5.89
C PRO A 53 -7.22 -4.54 7.01
N ALA A 54 -6.39 -5.53 6.67
CA ALA A 54 -5.89 -6.48 7.64
C ALA A 54 -5.14 -5.69 8.71
N LEU A 55 -5.45 -5.95 9.98
CA LEU A 55 -4.78 -5.32 11.11
C LEU A 55 -3.27 -5.47 10.96
N VAL A 56 -2.51 -4.39 11.10
CA VAL A 56 -1.05 -4.42 10.90
C VAL A 56 -0.35 -4.68 12.24
N PHE A 57 0.51 -5.70 12.28
CA PHE A 57 1.36 -6.01 13.44
C PHE A 57 2.84 -5.68 13.13
N PRO A 58 3.34 -4.50 13.55
CA PRO A 58 4.71 -4.09 13.27
C PRO A 58 5.71 -4.76 14.22
N ILE A 59 6.62 -5.55 13.66
CA ILE A 59 7.75 -6.18 14.37
C ILE A 59 9.04 -5.46 13.98
N THR A 60 9.93 -5.21 14.94
CA THR A 60 11.27 -4.69 14.59
C THR A 60 12.09 -5.78 13.90
N PHE A 61 12.66 -5.47 12.74
CA PHE A 61 13.45 -6.42 11.97
C PHE A 61 14.67 -6.91 12.77
N HIS A 62 14.81 -8.23 12.84
CA HIS A 62 15.96 -8.93 13.41
C HIS A 62 16.13 -10.26 12.66
N ASN A 63 17.31 -10.87 12.70
CA ASN A 63 17.60 -12.13 12.00
C ASN A 63 16.61 -13.25 12.37
N GLN A 64 16.03 -13.19 13.57
CA GLN A 64 15.04 -14.16 14.06
C GLN A 64 13.58 -13.67 13.94
N ALA A 65 13.33 -12.45 13.43
CA ALA A 65 11.98 -11.88 13.38
C ALA A 65 11.04 -12.67 12.45
N HIS A 66 11.58 -13.33 11.43
CA HIS A 66 10.82 -14.27 10.59
C HIS A 66 10.31 -15.48 11.37
N LYS A 67 11.08 -15.98 12.36
CA LYS A 67 10.63 -17.08 13.21
C LYS A 67 9.45 -16.65 14.08
N VAL A 68 9.51 -15.44 14.64
CA VAL A 68 8.39 -14.86 15.39
C VAL A 68 7.15 -14.74 14.50
N SER A 69 7.31 -14.21 13.29
CA SER A 69 6.21 -14.11 12.31
C SER A 69 5.55 -15.46 12.03
N ASN A 70 6.37 -16.50 11.83
CA ASN A 70 5.88 -17.85 11.56
C ASN A 70 5.17 -18.48 12.77
N ILE A 71 5.70 -18.29 13.99
CA ILE A 71 5.09 -18.78 15.22
C ILE A 71 3.73 -18.12 15.46
N VAL A 72 3.64 -16.81 15.29
CA VAL A 72 2.37 -16.07 15.46
C VAL A 72 1.33 -16.55 14.46
N LYS A 73 1.70 -16.70 13.18
CA LYS A 73 0.78 -17.21 12.15
C LYS A 73 0.33 -18.65 12.43
N LYS A 74 1.25 -19.53 12.84
CA LYS A 74 0.95 -20.94 13.13
C LYS A 74 -0.02 -21.09 14.31
N ASN A 75 0.13 -20.25 15.33
CA ASN A 75 -0.64 -20.33 16.57
C ASN A 75 -1.83 -19.36 16.60
N TRP A 76 -2.11 -18.63 15.51
CA TRP A 76 -3.17 -17.61 15.49
C TRP A 76 -4.54 -18.18 15.82
N ASN A 77 -4.84 -19.40 15.37
CA ASN A 77 -6.11 -20.06 15.66
C ASN A 77 -6.35 -20.21 17.17
N MET A 78 -5.30 -20.46 17.96
CA MET A 78 -5.41 -20.54 19.43
C MET A 78 -5.63 -19.16 20.05
N LEU A 79 -4.96 -18.13 19.52
CA LEU A 79 -5.15 -16.75 19.97
C LEU A 79 -6.57 -16.24 19.66
N ALA A 80 -7.11 -16.60 18.50
CA ALA A 80 -8.44 -16.19 18.03
C ALA A 80 -9.61 -16.91 18.73
N MET A 81 -9.34 -17.96 19.51
CA MET A 81 -10.35 -18.69 20.30
C MET A 81 -10.69 -17.99 21.62
N GLU A 82 -9.89 -17.01 22.05
CA GLU A 82 -10.11 -16.31 23.30
C GLU A 82 -11.34 -15.38 23.24
N HIS A 83 -12.24 -15.49 24.22
CA HIS A 83 -13.49 -14.73 24.29
C HIS A 83 -13.31 -13.26 24.67
N THR A 84 -12.16 -12.89 25.20
CA THR A 84 -11.77 -11.52 25.55
C THR A 84 -11.32 -10.72 24.32
N LEU A 85 -11.02 -11.41 23.21
CA LEU A 85 -10.43 -10.80 22.03
C LEU A 85 -11.51 -10.09 21.20
N PRO A 86 -11.34 -8.80 20.85
CA PRO A 86 -12.30 -8.09 20.03
C PRO A 86 -12.50 -8.77 18.67
N SER A 87 -13.72 -8.71 18.12
CA SER A 87 -14.05 -9.35 16.84
C SER A 87 -13.15 -8.92 15.67
N GLU A 88 -12.45 -7.79 15.80
CA GLU A 88 -11.50 -7.26 14.83
C GLU A 88 -10.21 -8.09 14.72
N PHE A 89 -9.84 -8.86 15.75
CA PHE A 89 -8.65 -9.71 15.77
C PHE A 89 -8.97 -11.17 15.44
N ARG A 90 -10.17 -11.47 14.94
CA ARG A 90 -10.51 -12.83 14.51
C ARG A 90 -9.71 -13.25 13.28
N GLU A 91 -9.33 -12.30 12.42
CA GLU A 91 -8.44 -12.53 11.29
C GLU A 91 -6.96 -12.32 11.68
N PRO A 92 -6.03 -13.12 11.12
CA PRO A 92 -4.61 -12.95 11.40
C PRO A 92 -4.10 -11.60 10.89
N PRO A 93 -3.33 -10.86 11.70
CA PRO A 93 -2.81 -9.57 11.31
C PRO A 93 -1.76 -9.72 10.21
N MET A 94 -1.68 -8.69 9.37
CA MET A 94 -0.58 -8.50 8.46
C MET A 94 0.67 -8.09 9.24
N ILE A 95 1.63 -9.03 9.34
CA ILE A 95 2.90 -8.77 10.00
C ILE A 95 3.79 -7.93 9.07
N CYS A 96 4.23 -6.77 9.55
CA CYS A 96 5.18 -5.91 8.84
C CYS A 96 6.47 -5.74 9.64
N PHE A 97 7.59 -5.49 8.96
CA PHE A 97 8.88 -5.30 9.60
C PHE A 97 9.28 -3.83 9.56
N ARG A 98 9.51 -3.24 10.74
CA ARG A 98 10.10 -1.90 10.86
C ARG A 98 11.62 -2.00 11.01
N ARG A 99 12.35 -1.01 10.50
CA ARG A 99 13.80 -0.93 10.65
C ARG A 99 14.20 -0.80 12.14
N ASN A 100 15.38 -1.32 12.47
CA ASN A 100 15.99 -1.05 13.78
C ASN A 100 16.36 0.43 13.90
N LYS A 101 16.45 0.91 15.14
CA LYS A 101 17.01 2.24 15.44
C LYS A 101 18.49 2.25 15.08
N ASN A 102 18.92 3.24 14.32
CA ASN A 102 20.33 3.49 14.01
C ASN A 102 20.88 4.59 14.94
N LEU A 103 22.20 4.86 14.83
CA LEU A 103 22.84 5.91 15.64
C LEU A 103 22.20 7.29 15.41
N LYS A 104 21.76 7.62 14.18
CA LYS A 104 21.03 8.87 13.90
C LYS A 104 19.76 8.94 14.74
N ASP A 105 18.95 7.89 14.78
CA ASP A 105 17.69 7.86 15.54
C ASP A 105 17.92 7.98 17.06
N ILE A 106 19.09 7.57 17.54
CA ILE A 106 19.47 7.64 18.97
C ILE A 106 19.99 9.03 19.32
N LEU A 107 20.86 9.59 18.48
CA LEU A 107 21.58 10.85 18.72
C LEU A 107 20.76 12.08 18.32
N MET A 108 19.95 12.01 17.26
CA MET A 108 19.07 13.09 16.79
C MET A 108 17.64 12.85 17.26
N LYS A 109 17.37 13.07 18.56
CA LYS A 109 16.00 13.03 19.12
C LYS A 109 15.10 14.17 18.63
N THR A 110 15.69 15.17 17.98
CA THR A 110 15.10 16.42 17.51
C THR A 110 15.39 16.61 16.02
N ASP A 111 15.01 15.63 15.18
CA ASP A 111 14.80 15.98 13.77
C ASP A 111 13.58 16.93 13.76
N PRO A 112 13.71 18.20 13.32
CA PRO A 112 12.66 19.21 13.47
C PRO A 112 11.31 18.74 12.92
N VAL A 113 11.32 17.91 11.87
CA VAL A 113 10.13 17.29 11.27
C VAL A 113 9.33 16.45 12.28
N ASP A 114 9.98 15.68 13.15
CA ASP A 114 9.31 14.85 14.17
C ASP A 114 8.76 15.70 15.32
N SER A 115 9.39 16.83 15.65
CA SER A 115 8.85 17.78 16.64
C SER A 115 7.58 18.49 16.15
N TYR A 116 7.50 18.84 14.87
CA TYR A 116 6.29 19.45 14.28
C TYR A 116 5.12 18.46 14.22
N ALA A 117 5.37 17.19 13.90
CA ALA A 117 4.33 16.15 13.84
C ALA A 117 3.69 15.84 15.21
N ARG A 118 4.45 15.95 16.31
CA ARG A 118 3.91 15.75 17.66
C ARG A 118 3.02 16.90 18.12
N GLN A 119 3.30 18.14 17.71
CA GLN A 119 2.51 19.31 18.08
C GLN A 119 1.12 19.33 17.44
N GLN A 120 0.96 18.75 16.24
CA GLN A 120 -0.32 18.70 15.52
C GLN A 120 -1.30 17.64 16.02
N ASN A 121 -0.85 16.64 16.79
CA ASN A 121 -1.71 15.60 17.38
C ASN A 121 -2.16 15.93 18.81
N LEU A 122 -1.85 17.13 19.31
CA LEU A 122 -2.20 17.63 20.64
C LEU A 122 -3.19 18.83 20.57
N GLN A 123 -3.74 19.11 19.40
CA GLN A 123 -4.87 20.02 19.18
C GLN A 123 -6.09 19.23 18.71
#